data_AF-A0A2D2GZ10-F1
#
_entry.id   AF-A0A2D2GZ10-F1
#
_cell.length_a   1.000
_cell.length_b   1.000
_cell.length_c   1.000
_cell.angle_alpha   90.00
_cell.angle_beta   90.00
_cell.angle_gamma   90.00
#
_symmetry.space_group_name_H-M   'P 1'
#
loop_
_entity.id
_entity.type
_entity.pdbx_description
1 polymer ?
#
loop_
_entity_poly.entity_id
_entity_poly.type
_entity_poly.pdbx_seq_one_letter_code
_entity_poly.pdbx_strand_id
1 'polypeptide(L)'
;MSATSALGLRTKPRYNRLPILLGSAALVLAILPLAAGTSPYLLGLLISALILSGLALSWALLGNLGGMVSFGHAAFFGVGSYASALLAGKLGIPVLLAIPLGGAFATLASLAMLPALRLSGPYFALAILAYAQIFRILATELDWLTGGSAGLQRYPGLPDILGLDLASRPGSYVLVLVAVILSAMVYMAIRRSHTGTALRAIADSEDATRVVGVNSTLLKTWMLLLSAFIAGVFGALNAHIIGFLEPDYAFSSIWSVMPIIAAIFGGYRTVLGPVLGAVVIYLFDQVFAKSLIPVGHQILLGVLLAIMVLIAPNGLAGLMSRFRAKLGEKSHAGA
;
A
#
# COMPACT_ATOMS: atom_id res chain seq x y z
N MET A 1 -22.69 -44.12 -17.83
CA MET A 1 -23.27 -43.16 -16.86
C MET A 1 -22.69 -43.45 -15.50
N SER A 2 -21.62 -42.74 -15.10
CA SER A 2 -21.01 -42.83 -13.78
C SER A 2 -21.26 -41.51 -13.05
N ALA A 3 -21.80 -41.60 -11.84
CA ALA A 3 -22.34 -40.51 -11.02
C ALA A 3 -21.27 -39.57 -10.42
N THR A 4 -20.17 -39.35 -11.13
CA THR A 4 -19.04 -38.50 -10.69
C THR A 4 -19.01 -37.12 -11.35
N SER A 5 -19.88 -36.84 -12.33
CA SER A 5 -19.91 -35.55 -13.04
C SER A 5 -20.78 -34.46 -12.40
N ALA A 6 -21.45 -34.72 -11.27
CA ALA A 6 -22.41 -33.80 -10.65
C ALA A 6 -21.84 -32.92 -9.53
N LEU A 7 -20.62 -33.17 -9.06
CA LEU A 7 -19.98 -32.39 -8.00
C LEU A 7 -18.76 -31.66 -8.57
N GLY A 8 -19.00 -30.49 -9.16
CA GLY A 8 -18.00 -29.56 -9.68
C GLY A 8 -17.11 -28.95 -8.61
N LEU A 9 -16.38 -29.78 -7.85
CA LEU A 9 -15.48 -29.36 -6.79
C LEU A 9 -14.14 -30.07 -6.92
N ARG A 10 -13.23 -29.44 -7.66
CA ARG A 10 -11.79 -29.25 -7.34
C ARG A 10 -11.07 -28.71 -8.57
N THR A 11 -11.29 -27.44 -8.91
CA THR A 11 -10.24 -26.69 -9.60
C THR A 11 -9.12 -26.48 -8.58
N LYS A 12 -8.03 -27.26 -8.69
CA LYS A 12 -6.80 -27.00 -7.91
C LYS A 12 -6.51 -25.50 -8.06
N PRO A 13 -6.51 -24.72 -6.97
CA PRO A 13 -6.40 -23.29 -7.12
C PRO A 13 -5.04 -22.95 -7.70
N ARG A 14 -5.02 -21.95 -8.58
CA ARG A 14 -3.90 -21.46 -9.40
C ARG A 14 -2.70 -20.91 -8.58
N TYR A 15 -2.59 -21.27 -7.30
CA TYR A 15 -1.66 -20.71 -6.30
C TYR A 15 -0.20 -21.11 -6.50
N ASN A 16 0.11 -22.20 -7.21
CA ASN A 16 1.49 -22.70 -7.32
C ASN A 16 2.42 -21.82 -8.18
N ARG A 17 1.88 -20.97 -9.08
CA ARG A 17 2.69 -20.05 -9.91
C ARG A 17 2.86 -18.65 -9.30
N LEU A 18 2.13 -18.35 -8.23
CA LEU A 18 2.12 -17.05 -7.59
C LEU A 18 3.43 -16.67 -6.85
N PRO A 19 4.17 -17.59 -6.20
CA PRO A 19 5.49 -17.24 -5.64
C PRO A 19 6.53 -17.01 -6.76
N ILE A 20 6.40 -17.72 -7.88
CA ILE A 20 7.25 -17.53 -9.07
C ILE A 20 7.00 -16.14 -9.68
N LEU A 21 5.74 -15.71 -9.76
CA LEU A 21 5.38 -14.38 -10.25
C LEU A 21 5.88 -13.25 -9.33
N LEU A 22 5.77 -13.43 -8.01
CA LEU A 22 6.35 -12.50 -7.03
C LEU A 22 7.86 -12.42 -7.15
N GLY A 23 8.53 -13.57 -7.24
CA GLY A 23 9.98 -13.65 -7.46
C GLY A 23 10.39 -12.93 -8.74
N SER A 24 9.63 -13.11 -9.83
CA SER A 24 9.91 -12.41 -11.09
C SER A 24 9.67 -10.90 -11.02
N ALA A 25 8.63 -10.44 -10.32
CA ALA A 25 8.36 -9.02 -10.16
C ALA A 25 9.40 -8.35 -9.23
N ALA A 26 9.77 -9.02 -8.15
CA ALA A 26 10.84 -8.59 -7.25
C ALA A 26 12.19 -8.54 -7.99
N LEU A 27 12.47 -9.51 -8.85
CA LEU A 27 13.66 -9.55 -9.67
C LEU A 27 13.69 -8.41 -10.70
N VAL A 28 12.56 -8.16 -11.39
CA VAL A 28 12.45 -7.02 -12.32
C VAL A 28 12.67 -5.71 -11.59
N LEU A 29 12.04 -5.52 -10.43
CA LEU A 29 12.26 -4.32 -9.61
C LEU A 29 13.73 -4.22 -9.18
N ALA A 30 14.34 -5.30 -8.71
CA ALA A 30 15.75 -5.32 -8.32
C ALA A 30 16.72 -5.02 -9.48
N ILE A 31 16.34 -5.33 -10.73
CA ILE A 31 17.16 -5.06 -11.93
C ILE A 31 16.93 -3.64 -12.47
N LEU A 32 15.82 -2.97 -12.16
CA LEU A 32 15.54 -1.61 -12.64
C LEU A 32 16.66 -0.59 -12.33
N PRO A 33 17.26 -0.56 -11.12
CA PRO A 33 18.42 0.29 -10.84
C PRO A 33 19.62 0.03 -11.74
N LEU A 34 19.88 -1.24 -12.08
CA LEU A 34 21.01 -1.62 -12.95
C LEU A 34 20.79 -1.12 -14.39
N ALA A 35 19.53 -1.11 -14.85
CA ALA A 35 19.16 -0.59 -16.18
C ALA A 35 19.06 0.95 -16.22
N ALA A 36 18.67 1.59 -15.11
CA ALA A 36 18.56 3.04 -14.99
C ALA A 36 19.92 3.75 -14.82
N GLY A 37 20.99 2.99 -14.56
CA GLY A 37 22.31 3.52 -14.20
C GLY A 37 22.33 4.19 -12.83
N THR A 38 23.45 4.81 -12.47
CA THR A 38 23.66 5.54 -11.21
C THR A 38 22.98 6.92 -11.17
N SER A 39 21.97 7.19 -12.01
CA SER A 39 21.25 8.47 -12.02
C SER A 39 20.52 8.72 -10.70
N PRO A 40 20.93 9.73 -9.90
CA PRO A 40 20.30 9.98 -8.60
C PRO A 40 18.83 10.36 -8.72
N TYR A 41 18.45 11.02 -9.83
CA TYR A 41 17.08 11.42 -10.11
C TYR A 41 16.17 10.21 -10.35
N LEU A 42 16.57 9.28 -11.23
CA LEU A 42 15.78 8.08 -11.53
C LEU A 42 15.63 7.20 -10.29
N LEU A 43 16.69 7.05 -9.49
CA LEU A 43 16.60 6.33 -8.22
C LEU A 43 15.63 7.00 -7.24
N GLY A 44 15.66 8.33 -7.11
CA GLY A 44 14.69 9.06 -6.27
C GLY A 44 13.24 8.84 -6.70
N LEU A 45 13.00 8.81 -8.01
CA LEU A 45 11.70 8.54 -8.59
C LEU A 45 11.22 7.12 -8.29
N LEU A 46 12.11 6.14 -8.45
CA LEU A 46 11.82 4.74 -8.16
C LEU A 46 11.61 4.47 -6.66
N ILE A 47 12.38 5.11 -5.77
CA ILE A 47 12.17 5.02 -4.31
C ILE A 47 10.76 5.49 -3.96
N SER A 48 10.35 6.65 -4.48
CA SER A 48 9.03 7.20 -4.22
C SER A 48 7.90 6.31 -4.78
N ALA A 49 8.13 5.71 -5.95
CA ALA A 49 7.23 4.71 -6.52
C ALA A 49 7.11 3.44 -5.65
N LEU A 50 8.21 3.00 -5.02
CA LEU A 50 8.19 1.87 -4.09
C LEU A 50 7.50 2.23 -2.76
N ILE A 51 7.67 3.45 -2.24
CA ILE A 51 6.92 3.93 -1.08
C ILE A 51 5.41 3.91 -1.39
N LEU A 52 5.02 4.42 -2.56
CA LEU A 52 3.64 4.33 -3.02
C LEU A 52 3.18 2.87 -3.19
N SER A 53 4.05 1.96 -3.64
CA SER A 53 3.73 0.53 -3.77
C SER A 53 3.42 -0.10 -2.42
N GLY A 54 4.20 0.22 -1.39
CA GLY A 54 3.94 -0.20 -0.02
C GLY A 54 2.61 0.30 0.53
N LEU A 55 2.30 1.56 0.24
CA LEU A 55 1.04 2.19 0.63
C LEU A 55 -0.15 1.63 -0.15
N ALA A 56 0.04 1.31 -1.43
CA ALA A 56 -0.97 0.65 -2.26
C ALA A 56 -1.21 -0.80 -1.80
N LEU A 57 -0.18 -1.51 -1.34
CA LEU A 57 -0.31 -2.83 -0.72
C LEU A 57 -1.09 -2.78 0.60
N SER A 58 -0.78 -1.81 1.49
CA SER A 58 -1.52 -1.64 2.74
C SER A 58 -2.97 -1.27 2.48
N TRP A 59 -3.23 -0.38 1.52
CA TRP A 59 -4.58 -0.04 1.09
C TRP A 59 -5.31 -1.24 0.50
N ALA A 60 -4.67 -2.00 -0.40
CA ALA A 60 -5.27 -3.20 -0.96
C ALA A 60 -5.55 -4.25 0.10
N LEU A 61 -4.81 -4.28 1.22
CA LEU A 61 -5.04 -5.23 2.30
C LEU A 61 -6.37 -4.90 2.99
N LEU A 62 -6.59 -3.63 3.28
CA LEU A 62 -7.83 -3.14 3.90
C LEU A 62 -9.03 -3.16 2.93
N GLY A 63 -8.83 -2.70 1.70
CA GLY A 63 -9.87 -2.57 0.68
C GLY A 63 -10.28 -3.89 0.06
N ASN A 64 -9.32 -4.72 -0.37
CA ASN A 64 -9.62 -5.99 -1.05
C ASN A 64 -10.07 -7.08 -0.08
N LEU A 65 -9.36 -7.25 1.05
CA LEU A 65 -9.67 -8.31 2.00
C LEU A 65 -10.64 -7.83 3.08
N GLY A 66 -10.48 -6.61 3.59
CA GLY A 66 -11.37 -6.05 4.62
C GLY A 66 -12.70 -5.51 4.09
N GLY A 67 -12.84 -5.33 2.77
CA GLY A 67 -14.03 -4.74 2.15
C GLY A 67 -14.25 -3.26 2.51
N MET A 68 -13.21 -2.58 3.02
CA MET A 68 -13.30 -1.22 3.55
C MET A 68 -12.48 -0.26 2.69
N VAL A 69 -13.16 0.65 1.99
CA VAL A 69 -12.50 1.72 1.26
C VAL A 69 -12.02 2.77 2.26
N SER A 70 -10.71 2.84 2.46
CA SER A 70 -10.11 3.86 3.32
C SER A 70 -9.58 5.02 2.50
N PHE A 71 -10.05 6.21 2.81
CA PHE A 71 -9.50 7.48 2.33
C PHE A 71 -8.67 8.19 3.41
N GLY A 72 -8.27 7.47 4.47
CA GLY A 72 -7.53 8.02 5.61
C GLY A 72 -6.16 7.39 5.82
N HIS A 73 -5.60 6.69 4.82
CA HIS A 73 -4.25 6.11 4.90
C HIS A 73 -3.16 7.16 5.19
N ALA A 74 -3.39 8.42 4.81
CA ALA A 74 -2.56 9.56 5.21
C ALA A 74 -2.40 9.68 6.74
N ALA A 75 -3.40 9.32 7.53
CA ALA A 75 -3.29 9.29 8.99
C ALA A 75 -2.22 8.29 9.46
N PHE A 76 -2.27 7.07 8.95
CA PHE A 76 -1.33 6.01 9.34
C PHE A 76 0.08 6.33 8.84
N PHE A 77 0.19 6.83 7.61
CA PHE A 77 1.45 7.29 7.04
C PHE A 77 2.06 8.42 7.88
N GLY A 78 1.29 9.46 8.17
CA GLY A 78 1.77 10.62 8.92
C GLY A 78 2.12 10.27 10.38
N VAL A 79 1.29 9.46 11.06
CA VAL A 79 1.61 8.99 12.42
C VAL A 79 2.90 8.18 12.44
N GLY A 80 3.09 7.25 11.50
CA GLY A 80 4.33 6.48 11.43
C GLY A 80 5.56 7.34 11.12
N SER A 81 5.39 8.34 10.24
CA SER A 81 6.43 9.34 9.92
C SER A 81 6.87 10.11 11.17
N TYR A 82 5.91 10.71 11.88
CA TYR A 82 6.18 11.51 13.08
C TYR A 82 6.70 10.66 14.23
N ALA A 83 6.09 9.50 14.48
CA ALA A 83 6.53 8.60 15.54
C ALA A 83 7.99 8.19 15.33
N SER A 84 8.37 7.71 14.13
CA SER A 84 9.75 7.32 13.86
C SER A 84 10.73 8.48 13.97
N ALA A 85 10.38 9.65 13.42
CA ALA A 85 11.21 10.86 13.52
C ALA A 85 11.41 11.32 14.97
N LEU A 86 10.38 11.23 15.82
CA LEU A 86 10.46 11.58 17.23
C LEU A 86 11.25 10.55 18.05
N LEU A 87 11.04 9.26 17.81
CA LEU A 87 11.79 8.19 18.46
C LEU A 87 13.30 8.30 18.15
N ALA A 88 13.66 8.53 16.89
CA ALA A 88 15.04 8.69 16.50
C ALA A 88 15.63 10.04 16.95
N GLY A 89 14.89 11.13 16.77
CA GLY A 89 15.38 12.48 17.04
C GLY A 89 15.43 12.88 18.51
N LYS A 90 14.39 12.54 19.30
CA LYS A 90 14.31 12.92 20.73
C LYS A 90 14.79 11.82 21.66
N LEU A 91 14.52 10.55 21.36
CA LEU A 91 14.87 9.42 22.23
C LEU A 91 16.17 8.70 21.81
N GLY A 92 16.78 9.10 20.69
CA GLY A 92 18.03 8.50 20.20
C GLY A 92 17.89 7.02 19.79
N ILE A 93 16.67 6.55 19.55
CA ILE A 93 16.44 5.17 19.12
C ILE A 93 17.04 4.98 17.72
N PRO A 94 17.81 3.90 17.47
CA PRO A 94 18.37 3.64 16.15
C PRO A 94 17.28 3.65 15.07
N VAL A 95 17.54 4.35 13.96
CA VAL A 95 16.53 4.61 12.91
C VAL A 95 15.88 3.33 12.37
N LEU A 96 16.66 2.25 12.21
CA LEU A 96 16.14 0.96 11.75
C LEU A 96 15.13 0.33 12.72
N LEU A 97 15.23 0.63 14.01
CA LEU A 97 14.27 0.21 15.02
C LEU A 97 13.12 1.23 15.15
N ALA A 98 13.41 2.51 14.95
CA ALA A 98 12.40 3.56 14.93
C ALA A 98 11.36 3.33 13.81
N ILE A 99 11.76 2.81 12.64
CA ILE A 99 10.88 2.52 11.50
C ILE A 99 9.74 1.53 11.85
N PRO A 100 10.01 0.29 12.30
CA PRO A 100 8.95 -0.64 12.70
C PRO A 100 8.18 -0.16 13.93
N LEU A 101 8.81 0.57 14.84
CA LEU A 101 8.11 1.21 15.95
C LEU A 101 7.15 2.31 15.47
N GLY A 102 7.50 3.08 14.45
CA GLY A 102 6.60 4.02 13.79
C GLY A 102 5.36 3.33 13.22
N GLY A 103 5.55 2.17 12.59
CA GLY A 103 4.46 1.26 12.22
C GLY A 103 3.59 0.86 13.42
N ALA A 104 4.21 0.47 14.53
CA ALA A 104 3.48 0.11 15.75
C ALA A 104 2.67 1.28 16.33
N PHE A 105 3.20 2.51 16.33
CA PHE A 105 2.47 3.70 16.72
C PHE A 105 1.30 4.03 15.78
N ALA A 106 1.45 3.81 14.47
CA ALA A 106 0.34 3.92 13.52
C ALA A 106 -0.76 2.87 13.82
N THR A 107 -0.38 1.65 14.19
CA THR A 107 -1.32 0.62 14.65
C THR A 107 -2.02 1.04 15.93
N LEU A 108 -1.31 1.55 16.93
CA LEU A 108 -1.90 2.06 18.17
C LEU A 108 -2.88 3.20 17.90
N ALA A 109 -2.50 4.16 17.04
CA ALA A 109 -3.39 5.24 16.64
C ALA A 109 -4.67 4.69 15.99
N SER A 110 -4.57 3.67 15.13
CA SER A 110 -5.72 3.08 14.43
C SER A 110 -6.74 2.42 15.36
N LEU A 111 -6.40 2.14 16.63
CA LEU A 111 -7.36 1.65 17.63
C LEU A 111 -8.49 2.65 17.90
N ALA A 112 -8.23 3.96 17.76
CA ALA A 112 -9.28 4.97 17.87
C ALA A 112 -10.34 4.86 16.77
N MET A 113 -10.06 4.13 15.69
CA MET A 113 -10.98 3.91 14.57
C MET A 113 -11.85 2.64 14.72
N LEU A 114 -11.66 1.85 15.79
CA LEU A 114 -12.46 0.64 16.03
C LEU A 114 -13.98 0.90 16.10
N PRO A 115 -14.50 1.97 16.74
CA PRO A 115 -15.93 2.23 16.76
C PRO A 115 -16.51 2.46 15.36
N ALA A 116 -15.73 3.08 14.48
CA ALA A 116 -16.15 3.36 13.11
C ALA A 116 -16.19 2.12 12.22
N LEU A 117 -15.63 0.98 12.64
CA LEU A 117 -15.81 -0.31 11.94
C LEU A 117 -17.27 -0.79 11.93
N ARG A 118 -18.14 -0.18 12.75
CA ARG A 118 -19.59 -0.41 12.72
C ARG A 118 -20.29 0.31 11.56
N LEU A 119 -19.61 1.25 10.91
CA LEU A 119 -20.13 1.98 9.76
C LEU A 119 -19.95 1.16 8.49
N SER A 120 -20.93 1.24 7.58
CA SER A 120 -20.92 0.51 6.31
C SER A 120 -20.69 1.45 5.14
N GLY A 121 -19.89 1.00 4.16
CA GLY A 121 -19.73 1.68 2.86
C GLY A 121 -19.22 3.13 2.97
N PRO A 122 -19.92 4.12 2.37
CA PRO A 122 -19.46 5.52 2.34
C PRO A 122 -19.25 6.16 3.71
N TYR A 123 -20.00 5.75 4.73
CA TYR A 123 -19.88 6.33 6.07
C TYR A 123 -18.53 6.03 6.73
N PHE A 124 -17.98 4.83 6.52
CA PHE A 124 -16.63 4.49 6.98
C PHE A 124 -15.57 5.35 6.27
N ALA A 125 -15.72 5.53 4.96
CA ALA A 125 -14.83 6.37 4.16
C ALA A 125 -14.80 7.83 4.67
N LEU A 126 -15.96 8.41 4.97
CA LEU A 126 -16.07 9.76 5.55
C LEU A 126 -15.45 9.85 6.94
N ALA A 127 -15.69 8.86 7.80
CA ALA A 127 -15.13 8.83 9.15
C ALA A 127 -13.59 8.72 9.13
N ILE A 128 -13.03 7.86 8.27
CA ILE A 128 -11.56 7.71 8.18
C ILE A 128 -10.89 8.91 7.50
N LEU A 129 -11.61 9.64 6.62
CA LEU A 129 -11.16 10.92 6.07
C LEU A 129 -11.01 11.97 7.17
N ALA A 130 -12.05 12.12 8.00
CA ALA A 130 -12.01 13.03 9.14
C ALA A 130 -10.90 12.65 10.11
N TYR A 131 -10.69 11.35 10.33
CA TYR A 131 -9.59 10.83 11.14
C TYR A 131 -8.20 11.31 10.66
N ALA A 132 -7.94 11.31 9.35
CA ALA A 132 -6.69 11.88 8.82
C ALA A 132 -6.55 13.38 9.07
N GLN A 133 -7.66 14.14 8.99
CA GLN A 133 -7.64 15.58 9.31
C GLN A 133 -7.43 15.85 10.79
N ILE A 134 -7.97 15.02 11.68
CA ILE A 134 -7.72 15.13 13.13
C ILE A 134 -6.21 15.03 13.39
N PHE A 135 -5.51 14.06 12.81
CA PHE A 135 -4.07 13.93 13.00
C PHE A 135 -3.26 15.06 12.38
N ARG A 136 -3.70 15.61 11.23
CA ARG A 136 -3.10 16.82 10.67
C ARG A 136 -3.19 17.99 11.66
N ILE A 137 -4.39 18.25 12.19
CA ILE A 137 -4.63 19.32 13.17
C ILE A 137 -3.81 19.07 14.44
N LEU A 138 -3.82 17.86 14.98
CA LEU A 138 -3.00 17.51 16.15
C LEU A 138 -1.52 17.76 15.90
N ALA A 139 -1.00 17.40 14.72
CA ALA A 139 0.40 17.64 14.39
C ALA A 139 0.73 19.12 14.18
N THR A 140 -0.23 19.95 13.77
CA THR A 140 -0.07 21.41 13.67
C THR A 140 -0.13 22.10 15.04
N GLU A 141 -1.02 21.66 15.92
CA GLU A 141 -1.29 22.30 17.22
C GLU A 141 -0.37 21.79 18.35
N LEU A 142 0.14 20.56 18.27
CA LEU A 142 1.07 20.00 19.27
C LEU A 142 2.51 20.48 19.05
N ASP A 143 2.70 21.80 19.04
CA ASP A 143 3.98 22.48 18.80
C ASP A 143 5.16 21.90 19.60
N TRP A 144 4.96 21.65 20.89
CA TRP A 144 5.96 21.10 21.81
C TRP A 144 6.43 19.68 21.42
N LEU A 145 5.57 18.92 20.74
CA LEU A 145 5.87 17.55 20.34
C LEU A 145 6.39 17.49 18.91
N THR A 146 5.65 18.04 17.94
CA THR A 146 5.87 17.89 16.49
C THR A 146 6.59 19.07 15.84
N GLY A 147 6.84 20.15 16.57
CA GLY A 147 7.31 21.42 16.00
C GLY A 147 6.20 22.23 15.34
N GLY A 148 4.93 21.79 15.46
CA GLY A 148 3.76 22.48 14.94
C GLY A 148 3.81 22.69 13.43
N SER A 149 3.36 23.84 12.96
CA SER A 149 3.40 24.22 11.53
C SER A 149 4.80 24.20 10.91
N ALA A 150 5.86 24.41 11.71
CA ALA A 150 7.24 24.36 11.23
C ALA A 150 7.74 22.92 11.00
N GLY A 151 7.07 21.95 11.62
CA GLY A 151 7.41 20.53 11.53
C GLY A 151 8.69 20.15 12.27
N LEU A 152 9.14 18.92 12.03
CA LEU A 152 10.39 18.39 12.55
C LEU A 152 11.50 18.54 11.51
N GLN A 153 12.58 19.18 11.95
CA GLN A 153 13.83 19.30 11.22
C GLN A 153 14.93 18.62 12.05
N ARG A 154 16.00 18.16 11.40
CA ARG A 154 17.20 17.62 12.07
C ARG A 154 16.96 16.36 12.93
N TYR A 155 16.22 15.39 12.42
CA TYR A 155 16.24 14.02 12.95
C TYR A 155 17.21 13.15 12.14
N PRO A 156 17.79 12.08 12.73
CA PRO A 156 18.75 11.23 12.03
C PRO A 156 18.19 10.63 10.74
N GLY A 157 18.97 10.70 9.67
CA GLY A 157 18.71 9.97 8.42
C GLY A 157 18.99 8.48 8.55
N LEU A 158 18.86 7.74 7.45
CA LEU A 158 19.19 6.31 7.43
C LEU A 158 20.68 6.09 7.81
N PRO A 159 20.99 5.08 8.63
CA PRO A 159 22.35 4.86 9.14
C PRO A 159 23.21 4.05 8.17
N ASP A 160 24.53 4.17 8.31
CA ASP A 160 25.48 3.25 7.66
C ASP A 160 25.54 1.93 8.41
N ILE A 161 25.44 0.79 7.70
CA ILE A 161 25.54 -0.55 8.28
C ILE A 161 26.67 -1.31 7.60
N LEU A 162 27.69 -1.73 8.36
CA LEU A 162 28.74 -2.63 7.87
C LEU A 162 29.42 -2.13 6.57
N GLY A 163 29.56 -0.81 6.41
CA GLY A 163 30.14 -0.18 5.21
C GLY A 163 29.16 0.05 4.05
N LEU A 164 27.87 -0.26 4.23
CA LEU A 164 26.79 0.09 3.30
C LEU A 164 26.08 1.34 3.78
N ASP A 165 26.18 2.42 3.00
CA ASP A 165 25.44 3.65 3.23
C ASP A 165 23.97 3.48 2.82
N LEU A 166 23.07 3.41 3.80
CA LEU A 166 21.63 3.33 3.55
C LEU A 166 20.99 4.68 3.24
N ALA A 167 21.63 5.80 3.59
CA ALA A 167 21.21 7.13 3.17
C ALA A 167 21.49 7.36 1.68
N SER A 168 22.45 6.64 1.10
CA SER A 168 22.67 6.63 -0.34
C SER A 168 21.40 6.25 -1.10
N ARG A 169 21.24 6.78 -2.32
CA ARG A 169 20.09 6.45 -3.19
C ARG A 169 19.98 4.94 -3.48
N PRO A 170 21.07 4.21 -3.77
CA PRO A 170 20.99 2.75 -3.92
C PRO A 170 20.63 2.03 -2.61
N GLY A 171 21.19 2.45 -1.48
CA GLY A 171 20.94 1.83 -0.17
C GLY A 171 19.48 2.00 0.27
N SER A 172 18.96 3.22 0.20
CA SER A 172 17.54 3.53 0.48
C SER A 172 16.60 2.80 -0.48
N TYR A 173 16.96 2.67 -1.76
CA TYR A 173 16.19 1.88 -2.73
C TYR A 173 16.07 0.41 -2.29
N VAL A 174 17.19 -0.24 -1.94
CA VAL A 174 17.20 -1.63 -1.48
C VAL A 174 16.37 -1.79 -0.20
N LEU A 175 16.52 -0.87 0.75
CA LEU A 175 15.77 -0.90 2.01
C LEU A 175 14.25 -0.84 1.78
N VAL A 176 13.78 0.11 0.96
CA VAL A 176 12.36 0.25 0.64
C VAL A 176 11.86 -0.96 -0.16
N LEU A 177 12.67 -1.47 -1.10
CA LEU A 177 12.32 -2.67 -1.86
C LEU A 177 12.12 -3.88 -0.95
N VAL A 178 13.01 -4.10 0.01
CA VAL A 178 12.87 -5.15 1.03
C VAL A 178 11.58 -4.97 1.82
N ALA A 179 11.26 -3.76 2.26
CA ALA A 179 10.00 -3.46 2.95
C ALA A 179 8.76 -3.77 2.10
N VAL A 180 8.79 -3.48 0.79
CA VAL A 180 7.71 -3.82 -0.16
C VAL A 180 7.56 -5.33 -0.30
N ILE A 181 8.68 -6.06 -0.45
CA ILE A 181 8.68 -7.52 -0.56
C ILE A 181 8.10 -8.14 0.71
N LEU A 182 8.53 -7.71 1.90
CA LEU A 182 8.00 -8.19 3.17
C LEU A 182 6.49 -7.93 3.29
N SER A 183 6.05 -6.73 2.93
CA SER A 183 4.62 -6.37 2.93
C SER A 183 3.81 -7.22 1.95
N ALA A 184 4.34 -7.49 0.76
CA ALA A 184 3.72 -8.38 -0.22
C ALA A 184 3.68 -9.83 0.25
N MET A 185 4.71 -10.31 0.96
CA MET A 185 4.75 -11.65 1.56
C MET A 185 3.70 -11.79 2.66
N VAL A 186 3.57 -10.80 3.55
CA VAL A 186 2.54 -10.77 4.59
C VAL A 186 1.13 -10.78 3.96
N TYR A 187 0.89 -9.91 2.97
CA TYR A 187 -0.36 -9.90 2.21
C TYR A 187 -0.66 -11.27 1.61
N MET A 188 0.34 -11.91 1.01
CA MET A 188 0.20 -13.22 0.37
C MET A 188 -0.14 -14.31 1.39
N ALA A 189 0.55 -14.33 2.53
CA ALA A 189 0.32 -15.30 3.59
C ALA A 189 -1.11 -15.22 4.11
N ILE A 190 -1.61 -14.01 4.35
CA ILE A 190 -2.99 -13.77 4.79
C ILE A 190 -3.98 -14.20 3.72
N ARG A 191 -3.78 -13.81 2.46
CA ARG A 191 -4.68 -14.17 1.37
C ARG A 191 -4.81 -15.68 1.17
N ARG A 192 -3.76 -16.46 1.48
CA ARG A 192 -3.75 -17.92 1.37
C ARG A 192 -4.29 -18.64 2.60
N SER A 193 -4.39 -17.96 3.75
CA SER A 193 -4.86 -18.57 4.98
C SER A 193 -6.39 -18.73 4.99
N HIS A 194 -6.88 -19.50 5.97
CA HIS A 194 -8.32 -19.59 6.26
C HIS A 194 -8.91 -18.20 6.55
N THR A 195 -8.17 -17.35 7.27
CA THR A 195 -8.54 -15.95 7.54
C THR A 195 -8.76 -15.16 6.26
N GLY A 196 -7.88 -15.29 5.26
CA GLY A 196 -8.05 -14.62 3.96
C GLY A 196 -9.24 -15.13 3.16
N THR A 197 -9.71 -16.35 3.41
CA THR A 197 -10.93 -16.88 2.80
C THR A 197 -12.17 -16.31 3.48
N ALA A 198 -12.18 -16.25 4.82
CA ALA A 198 -13.25 -15.61 5.58
C ALA A 198 -13.37 -14.10 5.26
N LEU A 199 -12.25 -13.40 5.14
CA LEU A 199 -12.19 -11.99 4.75
C LEU A 199 -12.80 -11.73 3.37
N ARG A 200 -12.46 -12.56 2.39
CA ARG A 200 -13.08 -12.47 1.05
C ARG A 200 -14.58 -12.72 1.08
N ALA A 201 -15.04 -13.68 1.89
CA ALA A 201 -16.46 -13.92 2.07
C ALA A 201 -17.17 -12.72 2.74
N ILE A 202 -16.52 -12.06 3.73
CA ILE A 202 -17.05 -10.84 4.37
C ILE A 202 -17.18 -9.71 3.34
N ALA A 203 -16.20 -9.58 2.44
CA ALA A 203 -16.22 -8.57 1.39
C ALA A 203 -17.34 -8.80 0.36
N ASP A 204 -17.75 -10.06 0.12
CA ASP A 204 -18.88 -10.38 -0.75
C ASP A 204 -20.23 -10.12 -0.07
N SER A 205 -20.42 -10.61 1.16
CA SER A 205 -21.62 -10.32 1.96
C SER A 205 -21.34 -10.47 3.45
N GLU A 206 -21.22 -9.35 4.14
CA GLU A 206 -21.00 -9.34 5.59
C GLU A 206 -22.17 -10.00 6.34
N ASP A 207 -23.41 -9.72 5.96
CA ASP A 207 -24.59 -10.28 6.61
C ASP A 207 -24.66 -11.81 6.45
N ALA A 208 -24.34 -12.34 5.25
CA ALA A 208 -24.29 -13.78 5.03
C ALA A 208 -23.20 -14.46 5.88
N THR A 209 -22.02 -13.84 6.01
CA THR A 209 -20.94 -14.41 6.83
C THR A 209 -21.25 -14.44 8.33
N ARG A 210 -22.08 -13.51 8.81
CA ARG A 210 -22.53 -13.49 10.21
C ARG A 210 -23.45 -14.67 10.55
N VAL A 211 -24.29 -15.10 9.60
CA VAL A 211 -25.19 -16.26 9.79
C VAL A 211 -24.39 -17.55 10.03
N VAL A 212 -23.24 -17.71 9.37
CA VAL A 212 -22.34 -18.86 9.55
C VAL A 212 -21.34 -18.68 10.69
N GLY A 213 -21.51 -17.66 11.55
CA GLY A 213 -20.74 -17.47 12.78
C GLY A 213 -19.39 -16.78 12.62
N VAL A 214 -19.09 -16.18 11.47
CA VAL A 214 -17.82 -15.45 11.26
C VAL A 214 -17.89 -14.09 11.97
N ASN A 215 -16.94 -13.83 12.87
CA ASN A 215 -16.82 -12.53 13.53
C ASN A 215 -16.19 -11.50 12.57
N SER A 216 -17.04 -10.76 11.85
CA SER A 216 -16.60 -9.76 10.87
C SER A 216 -15.85 -8.59 11.52
N THR A 217 -16.28 -8.15 12.71
CA THR A 217 -15.64 -7.06 13.44
C THR A 217 -14.20 -7.39 13.80
N LEU A 218 -13.95 -8.57 14.37
CA LEU A 218 -12.60 -9.00 14.74
C LEU A 218 -11.67 -9.04 13.51
N LEU A 219 -12.14 -9.63 12.41
CA LEU A 219 -11.32 -9.74 11.19
C LEU A 219 -11.05 -8.39 10.53
N LYS A 220 -12.04 -7.50 10.48
CA LYS A 220 -11.87 -6.12 10.01
C LYS A 220 -10.91 -5.33 10.88
N THR A 221 -10.98 -5.50 12.22
CA THR A 221 -10.02 -4.92 13.15
C THR A 221 -8.60 -5.37 12.81
N TRP A 222 -8.35 -6.67 12.67
CA TRP A 222 -7.01 -7.16 12.31
C TRP A 222 -6.50 -6.58 10.98
N MET A 223 -7.36 -6.44 9.98
CA MET A 223 -6.98 -5.83 8.70
C MET A 223 -6.68 -4.34 8.83
N LEU A 224 -7.44 -3.61 9.64
CA LEU A 224 -7.18 -2.20 9.94
C LEU A 224 -5.83 -2.03 10.64
N LEU A 225 -5.58 -2.79 11.70
CA LEU A 225 -4.35 -2.71 12.49
C LEU A 225 -3.11 -3.01 11.64
N LEU A 226 -3.19 -4.04 10.80
CA LEU A 226 -2.09 -4.44 9.92
C LEU A 226 -1.89 -3.46 8.76
N SER A 227 -2.98 -2.95 8.17
CA SER A 227 -2.90 -1.90 7.15
C SER A 227 -2.24 -0.64 7.72
N ALA A 228 -2.62 -0.24 8.94
CA ALA A 228 -2.04 0.89 9.63
C ALA A 228 -0.55 0.67 9.93
N PHE A 229 -0.16 -0.53 10.35
CA PHE A 229 1.24 -0.90 10.57
C PHE A 229 2.07 -0.69 9.31
N ILE A 230 1.65 -1.31 8.20
CA ILE A 230 2.39 -1.25 6.92
C ILE A 230 2.45 0.20 6.43
N ALA A 231 1.32 0.92 6.45
CA ALA A 231 1.29 2.33 6.04
C ALA A 231 2.22 3.20 6.90
N GLY A 232 2.24 2.98 8.21
CA GLY A 232 3.14 3.68 9.14
C GLY A 232 4.61 3.37 8.92
N VAL A 233 4.97 2.13 8.60
CA VAL A 233 6.35 1.75 8.22
C VAL A 233 6.80 2.51 6.97
N PHE A 234 5.95 2.61 5.94
CA PHE A 234 6.30 3.36 4.73
C PHE A 234 6.34 4.87 4.97
N GLY A 235 5.52 5.40 5.88
CA GLY A 235 5.64 6.78 6.37
C GLY A 235 6.97 7.04 7.07
N ALA A 236 7.35 6.17 8.01
CA ALA A 236 8.61 6.24 8.71
C ALA A 236 9.82 6.19 7.75
N LEU A 237 9.82 5.25 6.80
CA LEU A 237 10.85 5.17 5.75
C LEU A 237 10.92 6.48 4.95
N ASN A 238 9.77 7.00 4.53
CA ASN A 238 9.71 8.24 3.77
C ASN A 238 10.29 9.42 4.56
N ALA A 239 9.95 9.56 5.84
CA ALA A 239 10.49 10.60 6.71
C ALA A 239 12.03 10.56 6.74
N HIS A 240 12.64 9.41 7.02
CA HIS A 240 14.11 9.28 7.10
C HIS A 240 14.84 9.43 5.75
N ILE A 241 14.13 9.27 4.63
CA ILE A 241 14.69 9.50 3.28
C ILE A 241 14.66 10.99 2.90
N ILE A 242 13.63 11.73 3.32
CA ILE A 242 13.48 13.15 2.96
C ILE A 242 14.18 14.06 3.97
N GLY A 243 14.24 13.64 5.25
CA GLY A 243 14.97 14.35 6.32
C GLY A 243 14.27 15.60 6.85
N PHE A 244 13.07 15.90 6.37
CA PHE A 244 12.22 17.00 6.82
C PHE A 244 10.76 16.53 6.85
N LEU A 245 10.00 16.93 7.87
CA LEU A 245 8.61 16.51 8.04
C LEU A 245 7.73 17.64 8.56
N GLU A 246 6.82 18.12 7.72
CA GLU A 246 5.77 19.07 8.08
C GLU A 246 4.37 18.42 8.09
N PRO A 247 3.41 18.94 8.89
CA PRO A 247 2.10 18.32 9.05
C PRO A 247 1.33 18.21 7.72
N ASP A 248 1.38 19.25 6.89
CA ASP A 248 0.65 19.30 5.63
C ASP A 248 1.16 18.29 4.60
N TYR A 249 2.46 17.98 4.62
CA TYR A 249 3.04 16.93 3.80
C TYR A 249 2.71 15.53 4.36
N ALA A 250 2.93 15.32 5.66
CA ALA A 250 2.79 14.02 6.31
C ALA A 250 1.35 13.47 6.26
N PHE A 251 0.36 14.36 6.43
CA PHE A 251 -1.06 14.03 6.45
C PHE A 251 -1.79 14.46 5.16
N SER A 252 -1.03 14.72 4.10
CA SER A 252 -1.59 15.11 2.80
C SER A 252 -2.53 14.03 2.25
N SER A 253 -3.65 14.47 1.68
CA SER A 253 -4.61 13.60 0.99
C SER A 253 -3.98 12.79 -0.15
N ILE A 254 -2.82 13.20 -0.68
CA ILE A 254 -2.10 12.44 -1.71
C ILE A 254 -1.75 11.02 -1.22
N TRP A 255 -1.43 10.86 0.06
CA TRP A 255 -1.11 9.57 0.69
C TRP A 255 -2.35 8.69 0.93
N SER A 256 -3.55 9.23 0.75
CA SER A 256 -4.79 8.46 0.75
C SER A 256 -5.28 8.16 -0.66
N VAL A 257 -5.25 9.15 -1.56
CA VAL A 257 -5.85 9.05 -2.89
C VAL A 257 -4.95 8.29 -3.88
N MET A 258 -3.65 8.57 -3.89
CA MET A 258 -2.73 7.96 -4.84
C MET A 258 -2.63 6.42 -4.68
N PRO A 259 -2.57 5.86 -3.45
CA PRO A 259 -2.60 4.41 -3.26
C PRO A 259 -3.87 3.73 -3.77
N ILE A 260 -5.03 4.39 -3.64
CA ILE A 260 -6.31 3.90 -4.17
C ILE A 260 -6.21 3.78 -5.70
N ILE A 261 -5.79 4.86 -6.36
CA ILE A 261 -5.65 4.92 -7.82
C ILE A 261 -4.69 3.82 -8.28
N ALA A 262 -3.51 3.75 -7.66
CA ALA A 262 -2.50 2.74 -7.95
C ALA A 262 -3.02 1.30 -7.79
N ALA A 263 -3.67 1.00 -6.66
CA ALA A 263 -4.20 -0.32 -6.37
C ALA A 263 -5.30 -0.73 -7.35
N ILE A 264 -6.26 0.16 -7.63
CA ILE A 264 -7.36 -0.13 -8.56
C ILE A 264 -6.82 -0.30 -9.99
N PHE A 265 -5.96 0.62 -10.43
CA PHE A 265 -5.38 0.61 -11.77
C PHE A 265 -4.56 -0.66 -12.03
N GLY A 266 -3.67 -1.02 -11.10
CA GLY A 266 -2.86 -2.22 -11.21
C GLY A 266 -3.65 -3.53 -11.03
N GLY A 267 -4.77 -3.49 -10.31
CA GLY A 267 -5.66 -4.61 -10.05
C GLY A 267 -5.61 -5.07 -8.59
N TYR A 268 -6.42 -4.43 -7.75
CA TYR A 268 -6.46 -4.59 -6.29
C TYR A 268 -6.81 -6.01 -5.81
N ARG A 269 -7.41 -6.84 -6.67
CA ARG A 269 -7.76 -8.25 -6.39
C ARG A 269 -6.54 -9.19 -6.38
N THR A 270 -5.38 -8.69 -6.79
CA THR A 270 -4.10 -9.42 -6.85
C THR A 270 -3.07 -8.78 -5.93
N VAL A 271 -2.05 -9.53 -5.53
CA VAL A 271 -0.97 -9.00 -4.66
C VAL A 271 0.01 -8.14 -5.46
N LEU A 272 0.27 -8.51 -6.72
CA LEU A 272 1.20 -7.80 -7.59
C LEU A 272 0.59 -6.56 -8.23
N GLY A 273 -0.73 -6.52 -8.40
CA GLY A 273 -1.44 -5.39 -9.00
C GLY A 273 -1.11 -4.07 -8.33
N PRO A 274 -1.28 -3.92 -7.01
CA PRO A 274 -0.97 -2.67 -6.31
C PRO A 274 0.48 -2.21 -6.46
N VAL A 275 1.44 -3.13 -6.48
CA VAL A 275 2.87 -2.80 -6.67
C VAL A 275 3.11 -2.27 -8.08
N LEU A 276 2.68 -3.01 -9.11
CA LEU A 276 2.87 -2.60 -10.51
C LEU A 276 2.08 -1.33 -10.83
N GLY A 277 0.87 -1.22 -10.31
CA GLY A 277 0.02 -0.05 -10.46
C GLY A 277 0.63 1.19 -9.84
N ALA A 278 1.23 1.09 -8.65
CA ALA A 278 1.92 2.21 -8.01
C ALA A 278 3.13 2.67 -8.81
N VAL A 279 3.96 1.74 -9.31
CA VAL A 279 5.10 2.10 -10.16
C VAL A 279 4.64 2.81 -11.43
N VAL A 280 3.67 2.25 -12.15
CA VAL A 280 3.18 2.85 -13.40
C VAL A 280 2.51 4.19 -13.17
N ILE A 281 1.59 4.29 -12.19
CA ILE A 281 0.86 5.52 -11.90
C ILE A 281 1.79 6.62 -11.41
N TYR A 282 2.76 6.30 -10.56
CA TYR A 282 3.71 7.30 -10.07
C TYR A 282 4.61 7.82 -11.19
N LEU A 283 5.14 6.93 -12.05
CA LEU A 283 5.95 7.34 -13.20
C LEU A 283 5.14 8.15 -14.21
N PHE A 284 3.91 7.73 -14.49
CA PHE A 284 2.98 8.47 -15.35
C PHE A 284 2.71 9.87 -14.78
N ASP A 285 2.44 9.97 -13.49
CA ASP A 285 2.19 11.25 -12.83
C ASP A 285 3.39 12.20 -12.97
N GLN A 286 4.58 11.70 -12.65
CA GLN A 286 5.78 12.52 -12.57
C GLN A 286 6.36 12.90 -13.94
N VAL A 287 6.31 11.99 -14.92
CA VAL A 287 6.90 12.21 -16.24
C VAL A 287 5.89 12.85 -17.20
N PHE A 288 4.61 12.47 -17.13
CA PHE A 288 3.61 12.90 -18.10
C PHE A 288 2.63 13.92 -17.51
N ALA A 289 1.92 13.56 -16.42
CA ALA A 289 0.83 14.40 -15.91
C ALA A 289 1.31 15.77 -15.43
N LYS A 290 2.41 15.81 -14.67
CA LYS A 290 3.02 17.06 -14.19
C LYS A 290 3.66 17.89 -15.32
N SER A 291 4.16 17.23 -16.37
CA SER A 291 4.69 17.94 -17.54
C SER A 291 3.58 18.61 -18.35
N LEU A 292 2.37 18.03 -18.37
CA LEU A 292 1.23 18.58 -19.11
C LEU A 292 0.48 19.65 -18.28
N ILE A 293 0.27 19.38 -17.00
CA ILE A 293 -0.45 20.25 -16.07
C ILE A 293 0.34 20.35 -14.76
N PRO A 294 1.19 21.39 -14.59
CA PRO A 294 2.01 21.53 -13.38
C PRO A 294 1.18 21.62 -12.09
N VAL A 295 0.07 22.38 -12.12
CA VAL A 295 -0.84 22.57 -10.99
C VAL A 295 -2.19 21.92 -11.30
N GLY A 296 -2.60 20.95 -10.49
CA GLY A 296 -3.88 20.25 -10.68
C GLY A 296 -3.80 18.95 -11.51
N HIS A 297 -2.60 18.40 -11.76
CA HIS A 297 -2.41 17.09 -12.42
C HIS A 297 -3.23 15.94 -11.79
N GLN A 298 -3.63 16.07 -10.53
CA GLN A 298 -4.51 15.12 -9.85
C GLN A 298 -5.86 14.92 -10.57
N ILE A 299 -6.36 15.93 -11.28
CA ILE A 299 -7.59 15.80 -12.10
C ILE A 299 -7.37 14.79 -13.23
N LEU A 300 -6.20 14.81 -13.88
CA LEU A 300 -5.85 13.83 -14.92
C LEU A 300 -5.82 12.41 -14.34
N LEU A 301 -5.27 12.23 -13.14
CA LEU A 301 -5.24 10.93 -12.47
C LEU A 301 -6.66 10.45 -12.10
N GLY A 302 -7.54 11.35 -11.66
CA GLY A 302 -8.94 11.05 -11.38
C GLY A 302 -9.72 10.63 -12.64
N VAL A 303 -9.53 11.34 -13.75
CA VAL A 303 -10.12 10.98 -15.06
C VAL A 303 -9.57 9.64 -15.55
N LEU A 304 -8.25 9.42 -15.46
CA LEU A 304 -7.62 8.16 -15.82
C LEU A 304 -8.19 6.99 -14.99
N LEU A 305 -8.36 7.19 -13.68
CA LEU A 305 -8.98 6.20 -12.82
C LEU A 305 -10.42 5.91 -13.25
N ALA A 306 -11.24 6.94 -13.52
CA ALA A 306 -12.63 6.76 -13.96
C ALA A 306 -12.72 5.94 -15.26
N ILE A 307 -11.88 6.27 -16.25
CA ILE A 307 -11.76 5.52 -17.50
C ILE A 307 -11.38 4.06 -17.22
N MET A 308 -10.40 3.84 -16.35
CA MET A 308 -9.92 2.49 -16.03
C MET A 308 -10.99 1.66 -15.33
N VAL A 309 -11.76 2.24 -14.40
CA VAL A 309 -12.85 1.54 -13.72
C VAL A 309 -13.96 1.16 -14.70
N LEU A 310 -14.26 2.01 -15.68
CA LEU A 310 -15.28 1.76 -16.71
C LEU A 310 -14.84 0.68 -17.71
N ILE A 311 -13.60 0.74 -18.20
CA ILE A 311 -13.12 -0.13 -19.29
C ILE A 311 -12.54 -1.45 -18.74
N ALA A 312 -11.92 -1.41 -17.56
CA ALA A 312 -11.10 -2.50 -17.02
C ALA A 312 -11.31 -2.68 -15.50
N PRO A 313 -12.49 -3.15 -15.06
CA PRO A 313 -12.86 -3.25 -13.64
C PRO A 313 -11.99 -4.22 -12.81
N ASN A 314 -11.16 -5.05 -13.45
CA ASN A 314 -10.19 -5.93 -12.78
C ASN A 314 -8.74 -5.39 -12.83
N GLY A 315 -8.54 -4.15 -13.27
CA GLY A 315 -7.23 -3.52 -13.44
C GLY A 315 -6.37 -4.14 -14.56
N LEU A 316 -5.13 -3.66 -14.68
CA LEU A 316 -4.15 -4.14 -15.65
C LEU A 316 -3.84 -5.63 -15.47
N ALA A 317 -3.70 -6.11 -14.22
CA ALA A 317 -3.47 -7.52 -13.95
C ALA A 317 -4.59 -8.42 -14.49
N GLY A 318 -5.84 -7.94 -14.44
CA GLY A 318 -7.00 -8.64 -15.01
C GLY A 318 -6.93 -8.74 -16.54
N LEU A 319 -6.60 -7.65 -17.22
CA LEU A 319 -6.40 -7.61 -18.67
C LEU A 319 -5.30 -8.60 -19.12
N MET A 320 -4.14 -8.55 -18.49
CA MET A 320 -3.02 -9.46 -18.81
C MET A 320 -3.41 -10.93 -18.67
N SER A 321 -4.22 -11.26 -17.66
CA SER A 321 -4.71 -12.63 -17.45
C SER A 321 -5.67 -13.10 -18.54
N ARG A 322 -6.54 -12.21 -19.04
CA ARG A 322 -7.48 -12.51 -20.14
C ARG A 322 -6.76 -12.67 -21.48
N PHE A 323 -5.78 -11.81 -21.78
CA PHE A 323 -4.96 -11.94 -22.98
C PHE A 323 -4.16 -13.24 -22.99
N ARG A 324 -3.55 -13.62 -21.86
CA ARG A 324 -2.85 -14.92 -21.75
C ARG A 324 -3.78 -16.13 -21.90
N ALA A 325 -5.03 -16.05 -21.42
CA ALA A 325 -6.01 -17.12 -21.60
C ALA A 325 -6.38 -17.31 -23.10
N LYS A 326 -6.62 -16.21 -23.82
CA LYS A 326 -6.88 -16.23 -25.27
C LYS A 326 -5.69 -16.75 -26.10
N LEU A 327 -4.46 -16.46 -25.69
CA LEU A 327 -3.24 -16.98 -26.34
C LEU A 327 -3.04 -18.48 -26.09
N GLY A 328 -3.44 -18.99 -24.92
CA GLY A 328 -3.41 -20.42 -24.61
C GLY A 328 -4.44 -21.23 -25.42
N GLU A 329 -5.65 -20.69 -25.64
CA GLU A 329 -6.68 -21.32 -26.47
C GLU A 329 -6.25 -21.41 -27.95
N LYS A 330 -5.57 -20.39 -28.48
CA LYS A 330 -5.04 -20.42 -29.86
C LYS A 330 -3.93 -21.47 -30.06
N SER A 331 -3.17 -21.80 -29.01
CA SER A 331 -2.12 -22.83 -29.10
C SER A 331 -2.65 -24.26 -29.04
N HIS A 332 -3.87 -24.48 -28.54
CA HIS A 332 -4.52 -25.79 -28.49
C HIS A 332 -5.50 -26.04 -29.64
N ALA A 333 -5.94 -24.99 -30.35
CA ALA A 333 -6.78 -25.10 -31.55
C ALA A 333 -5.96 -25.28 -32.85
N GLY A 334 -4.63 -25.32 -32.75
CA GLY A 334 -3.70 -25.48 -33.89
C GLY A 334 -2.79 -26.71 -33.80
N ALA A 335 -3.09 -27.66 -32.90
CA ALA A 335 -2.47 -28.98 -32.79
C ALA A 335 -3.55 -30.05 -32.98
#